data_AF-A0A427Y691-F1
#
_entry.id   AF-A0A427Y691-F1
#
_cell.length_a   1.000
_cell.length_b   1.000
_cell.length_c   1.000
_cell.angle_alpha   90.00
_cell.angle_beta   90.00
_cell.angle_gamma   90.00
#
_symmetry.space_group_name_H-M   'P 1'
#
loop_
_entity.id
_entity.type
_entity.pdbx_description
1 polymer ?
#
loop_
_entity_poly.entity_id
_entity_poly.type
_entity_poly.pdbx_seq_one_letter_code
_entity_poly.pdbx_strand_id
1 'polypeptide(L)'
;MLISSELSSLGKALHSDSPNMETKGVASHRAPVSTLNAHRTGDEISHDAFVTALREEFAATYPGTMPVTVVEEKDVDLPKVWDDVADIKSWEWQYGQTPEFTNLITADLSFGRVTAHVHSRHALIQSLVLELYPLNSEASDAAQDALDRIGLALAGTRYESLEDAETILGDSVRADIAGEVLAWLRGAITPELYNTLILNLDNVRPVSVTTPTDL
;
A
#
# COMPACT_ATOMS: atom_id res chain seq x y z
N MET A 1 13.28 -10.04 -12.70
CA MET A 1 14.67 -10.53 -12.54
C MET A 1 15.57 -9.35 -12.19
N LEU A 2 16.42 -9.45 -11.16
CA LEU A 2 17.33 -8.36 -10.76
C LEU A 2 18.63 -8.42 -11.59
N ILE A 3 18.65 -7.72 -12.73
CA ILE A 3 19.80 -7.73 -13.65
C ILE A 3 20.84 -6.67 -13.23
N SER A 4 20.40 -5.41 -13.14
CA SER A 4 21.21 -4.24 -12.80
C SER A 4 20.45 -3.20 -11.95
N SER A 5 19.39 -3.63 -11.26
CA SER A 5 18.53 -2.76 -10.46
C SER A 5 19.29 -2.00 -9.37
N GLU A 6 18.94 -0.74 -9.13
CA GLU A 6 19.47 0.03 -7.99
C GLU A 6 18.91 -0.50 -6.65
N LEU A 7 19.66 -1.40 -6.03
CA LEU A 7 19.27 -2.06 -4.78
C LEU A 7 19.14 -1.07 -3.60
N SER A 8 19.82 0.07 -3.65
CA SER A 8 19.71 1.16 -2.67
C SER A 8 18.32 1.81 -2.68
N SER A 9 17.74 2.02 -3.86
CA SER A 9 16.41 2.57 -4.06
C SER A 9 15.33 1.53 -3.72
N LEU A 10 15.57 0.26 -4.06
CA LEU A 10 14.70 -0.87 -3.69
C LEU A 10 14.63 -1.09 -2.18
N GLY A 11 15.77 -1.03 -1.49
CA GLY A 11 15.84 -1.20 -0.04
C GLY A 11 15.08 -0.12 0.73
N LYS A 12 15.08 1.13 0.22
CA LYS A 12 14.29 2.23 0.78
C LYS A 12 12.79 2.04 0.56
N ALA A 13 12.38 1.61 -0.64
CA ALA A 13 10.97 1.37 -0.97
C ALA A 13 10.35 0.18 -0.21
N LEU A 14 11.17 -0.76 0.27
CA LEU A 14 10.73 -1.93 1.03
C LEU A 14 10.87 -1.76 2.55
N HIS A 15 11.43 -0.63 3.02
CA HIS A 15 11.52 -0.32 4.44
C HIS A 15 10.28 0.46 4.89
N SER A 16 9.39 -0.18 5.64
CA SER A 16 8.34 0.56 6.35
C SER A 16 8.88 1.08 7.68
N ASP A 17 8.88 2.39 7.87
CA ASP A 17 9.22 3.05 9.14
C ASP A 17 8.03 3.09 10.12
N SER A 18 7.16 2.06 10.12
CA SER A 18 6.03 1.94 11.07
C SER A 18 6.30 0.89 12.14
N PRO A 19 7.01 1.24 13.24
CA PRO A 19 7.34 0.30 14.31
C PRO A 19 6.12 -0.21 15.11
N ASN A 20 4.98 0.50 15.07
CA ASN A 20 3.81 0.24 15.92
C ASN A 20 2.61 -0.37 15.19
N MET A 21 2.80 -0.82 13.95
CA MET A 21 1.71 -1.36 13.14
C MET A 21 1.64 -2.88 13.27
N GLU A 22 0.55 -3.37 13.84
CA GLU A 22 0.28 -4.80 14.02
C GLU A 22 -0.67 -5.27 12.93
N THR A 23 -0.25 -6.25 12.12
CA THR A 23 -1.08 -6.81 11.04
C THR A 23 -1.29 -8.30 11.24
N LYS A 24 -2.43 -8.83 10.80
CA LYS A 24 -2.67 -10.29 10.74
C LYS A 24 -2.12 -10.94 9.45
N GLY A 25 -1.37 -10.19 8.65
CA GLY A 25 -0.84 -10.66 7.37
C GLY A 25 0.41 -11.53 7.51
N VAL A 26 0.75 -12.28 6.46
CA VAL A 26 1.99 -13.07 6.42
C VAL A 26 3.15 -12.11 6.25
N ALA A 27 3.99 -11.96 7.29
CA ALA A 27 5.15 -11.10 7.23
C ALA A 27 6.07 -11.50 6.06
N SER A 28 6.49 -10.52 5.26
CA SER A 28 7.47 -10.72 4.19
C SER A 28 8.78 -11.29 4.74
N HIS A 29 9.26 -12.36 4.12
CA HIS A 29 10.56 -12.94 4.46
C HIS A 29 11.67 -12.07 3.85
N ARG A 30 12.36 -11.31 4.70
CA ARG A 30 13.53 -10.54 4.30
C ARG A 30 14.65 -11.50 3.87
N ALA A 31 14.91 -11.56 2.57
CA ALA A 31 16.05 -12.26 2.00
C ALA A 31 17.08 -11.24 1.50
N PRO A 32 18.38 -11.45 1.73
CA PRO A 32 19.41 -10.65 1.09
C PRO A 32 19.34 -10.89 -0.42
N VAL A 33 19.08 -9.82 -1.18
CA VAL A 33 19.03 -9.85 -2.64
C VAL A 33 20.31 -9.26 -3.22
N SER A 34 20.72 -9.74 -4.38
CA SER A 34 21.84 -9.21 -5.15
C SER A 34 21.50 -9.24 -6.64
N THR A 35 22.13 -8.35 -7.42
CA THR A 35 21.96 -8.33 -8.87
C THR A 35 22.84 -9.38 -9.53
N LEU A 36 22.43 -9.88 -10.69
CA LEU A 36 23.21 -10.85 -11.46
C LEU A 36 24.60 -10.28 -11.84
N ASN A 37 24.67 -9.00 -12.19
CA ASN A 37 25.93 -8.34 -12.56
C ASN A 37 26.91 -8.20 -11.39
N ALA A 38 26.43 -8.18 -10.13
CA ALA A 38 27.31 -8.10 -8.96
C ALA A 38 28.18 -9.37 -8.76
N HIS A 39 27.79 -10.50 -9.36
CA HIS A 39 28.50 -11.78 -9.24
C HIS A 39 29.24 -12.16 -10.51
N ARG A 40 29.32 -11.28 -11.51
CA ARG A 40 30.02 -11.53 -12.76
C ARG A 40 31.42 -10.92 -12.75
N THR A 41 32.33 -11.65 -13.37
CA THR A 41 33.73 -11.25 -13.57
C THR A 41 34.02 -10.76 -15.00
N GLY A 42 33.02 -10.80 -15.89
CA GLY A 42 33.10 -10.33 -17.27
C GLY A 42 32.12 -9.19 -17.53
N ASP A 43 31.80 -8.96 -18.80
CA ASP A 43 30.90 -7.87 -19.21
C ASP A 43 29.52 -7.97 -18.53
N GLU A 44 28.98 -6.78 -18.23
CA GLU A 44 27.64 -6.65 -17.65
C GLU A 44 26.58 -7.20 -18.59
N ILE A 45 25.62 -7.92 -18.02
CA ILE A 45 24.44 -8.39 -18.75
C ILE A 45 23.46 -7.22 -18.87
N SER A 46 23.07 -6.90 -20.09
CA SER A 46 21.95 -6.01 -20.38
C SER A 46 20.62 -6.76 -20.32
N HIS A 47 19.52 -6.01 -20.17
CA HIS A 47 18.17 -6.59 -20.23
C HIS A 47 17.95 -7.37 -21.52
N ASP A 48 18.33 -6.81 -22.67
CA ASP A 48 18.15 -7.43 -23.98
C ASP A 48 18.94 -8.73 -24.15
N ALA A 49 20.18 -8.75 -23.63
CA ALA A 49 21.00 -9.96 -23.65
C ALA A 49 20.36 -11.07 -22.81
N PHE A 50 19.82 -10.72 -21.63
CA PHE A 50 19.10 -11.67 -20.79
C PHE A 50 17.82 -12.21 -21.47
N VAL A 51 16.99 -11.33 -22.03
CA VAL A 51 15.75 -11.72 -22.72
C VAL A 51 16.05 -12.61 -23.92
N THR A 52 17.12 -12.33 -24.66
CA THR A 52 17.56 -13.15 -25.80
C THR A 52 17.96 -14.55 -25.34
N ALA A 53 18.83 -14.65 -24.33
CA ALA A 53 19.26 -15.94 -23.79
C ALA A 53 18.09 -16.77 -23.23
N LEU A 54 17.15 -16.13 -22.53
CA LEU A 54 15.94 -16.78 -22.02
C LEU A 54 15.08 -17.35 -23.15
N ARG A 55 14.94 -16.62 -24.27
CA ARG A 55 14.16 -17.07 -25.43
C ARG A 55 14.82 -18.25 -26.12
N GLU A 56 16.15 -18.24 -26.27
CA GLU A 56 16.90 -19.36 -26.85
C GLU A 56 16.73 -20.63 -26.01
N GLU A 57 16.89 -20.51 -24.69
CA GLU A 57 16.69 -21.65 -23.78
C GLU A 57 15.26 -22.17 -23.79
N PHE A 58 14.27 -21.25 -23.82
CA PHE A 58 12.87 -21.62 -23.93
C PHE A 58 12.59 -22.37 -25.24
N ALA A 59 13.10 -21.89 -26.37
CA ALA A 59 12.92 -22.53 -27.67
C ALA A 59 13.65 -23.89 -27.77
N ALA A 60 14.80 -24.04 -27.10
CA ALA A 60 15.49 -25.32 -27.00
C ALA A 60 14.71 -26.35 -26.16
N THR A 61 14.04 -25.87 -25.11
CA THR A 61 13.24 -26.71 -24.21
C THR A 61 11.90 -27.12 -24.84
N TYR A 62 11.24 -26.21 -25.55
CA TYR A 62 9.92 -26.42 -26.13
C TYR A 62 9.99 -26.46 -27.67
N PRO A 63 9.92 -27.65 -28.29
CA PRO A 63 10.01 -27.77 -29.73
C PRO A 63 8.80 -27.12 -30.44
N GLY A 64 9.06 -26.19 -31.35
CA GLY A 64 8.04 -25.53 -32.17
C GLY A 64 8.53 -24.24 -32.82
N THR A 65 7.83 -23.76 -33.85
CA THR A 65 8.08 -22.42 -34.40
C THR A 65 7.47 -21.39 -33.46
N MET A 66 8.32 -20.55 -32.87
CA MET A 66 7.90 -19.50 -31.94
C MET A 66 8.20 -18.12 -32.53
N PRO A 67 7.25 -17.52 -33.28
CA PRO A 67 7.39 -16.14 -33.74
C PRO A 67 7.31 -15.20 -32.54
N VAL A 68 8.11 -14.13 -32.60
CA VAL A 68 8.17 -13.14 -31.53
C VAL A 68 7.36 -11.94 -31.97
N THR A 69 6.41 -11.57 -31.12
CA THR A 69 5.58 -10.39 -31.34
C THR A 69 5.89 -9.40 -30.24
N VAL A 70 6.30 -8.20 -30.62
CA VAL A 70 6.37 -7.06 -29.71
C VAL A 70 4.96 -6.49 -29.64
N VAL A 71 4.42 -6.37 -28.42
CA VAL A 71 3.08 -5.84 -28.17
C VAL A 71 3.24 -4.52 -27.46
N GLU A 72 2.76 -3.43 -28.06
CA GLU A 72 2.63 -2.14 -27.40
C GLU A 72 1.19 -1.90 -26.96
N GLU A 73 0.99 -0.95 -26.04
CA GLU A 73 -0.33 -0.61 -25.52
C GLU A 73 -1.33 -0.22 -26.63
N LYS A 74 -0.84 0.46 -27.68
CA LYS A 74 -1.63 0.85 -28.86
C LYS A 74 -2.09 -0.33 -29.73
N ASP A 75 -1.46 -1.50 -29.58
CA ASP A 75 -1.74 -2.69 -30.40
C ASP A 75 -2.83 -3.58 -29.77
N VAL A 76 -3.34 -3.18 -28.59
CA VAL A 76 -4.34 -3.94 -27.83
C VAL A 76 -5.74 -3.41 -28.12
N ASP A 77 -6.42 -4.02 -29.08
CA ASP A 77 -7.82 -3.73 -29.43
C ASP A 77 -8.81 -4.75 -28.81
N LEU A 78 -8.51 -5.18 -27.58
CA LEU A 78 -9.35 -6.11 -26.83
C LEU A 78 -9.98 -5.36 -25.65
N PRO A 79 -11.28 -5.00 -25.72
CA PRO A 79 -11.96 -4.25 -24.66
C PRO A 79 -11.80 -4.87 -23.27
N LYS A 80 -11.82 -6.22 -23.20
CA LYS A 80 -11.62 -6.96 -21.96
C LYS A 80 -10.28 -6.65 -21.28
N VAL A 81 -9.20 -6.43 -22.03
CA VAL A 81 -7.89 -6.08 -21.44
C VAL A 81 -7.98 -4.72 -20.77
N TRP A 82 -8.74 -3.79 -21.34
CA TRP A 82 -8.93 -2.47 -20.78
C TRP A 82 -9.83 -2.46 -19.55
N ASP A 83 -10.85 -3.33 -19.52
CA ASP A 83 -11.65 -3.59 -18.32
C ASP A 83 -10.77 -4.15 -17.20
N ASP A 84 -9.96 -5.18 -17.49
CA ASP A 84 -9.01 -5.77 -16.52
C ASP A 84 -7.98 -4.73 -16.02
N VAL A 85 -7.50 -3.85 -16.90
CA VAL A 85 -6.58 -2.75 -16.53
C VAL A 85 -7.28 -1.72 -15.63
N ALA A 86 -8.53 -1.38 -15.91
CA ALA A 86 -9.31 -0.48 -15.08
C ALA A 86 -9.56 -1.09 -13.69
N ASP A 87 -9.87 -2.38 -13.64
CA ASP A 87 -10.06 -3.13 -12.39
C ASP A 87 -8.76 -3.20 -11.57
N ILE A 88 -7.62 -3.50 -12.18
CA ILE A 88 -6.31 -3.51 -11.48
C ILE A 88 -5.93 -2.12 -10.95
N LYS A 89 -6.40 -1.06 -11.61
CA LYS A 89 -6.23 0.34 -11.18
C LYS A 89 -7.32 0.83 -10.24
N SER A 90 -8.37 0.03 -9.99
CA SER A 90 -9.44 0.41 -9.08
C SER A 90 -8.92 0.47 -7.64
N TRP A 91 -9.56 1.33 -6.84
CA TRP A 91 -9.22 1.45 -5.43
C TRP A 91 -9.50 0.15 -4.67
N GLU A 92 -10.60 -0.52 -5.00
CA GLU A 92 -10.98 -1.81 -4.44
C GLU A 92 -9.91 -2.90 -4.68
N TRP A 93 -9.23 -2.86 -5.82
CA TRP A 93 -8.13 -3.79 -6.10
C TRP A 93 -6.84 -3.39 -5.40
N GLN A 94 -6.43 -2.12 -5.53
CA GLN A 94 -5.18 -1.62 -4.97
C GLN A 94 -5.17 -1.63 -3.42
N TYR A 95 -6.32 -1.33 -2.80
CA TYR A 95 -6.44 -1.07 -1.35
C TYR A 95 -7.39 -2.06 -0.66
N GLY A 96 -8.39 -2.59 -1.38
CA GLY A 96 -9.38 -3.50 -0.79
C GLY A 96 -8.83 -4.87 -0.41
N GLN A 97 -7.61 -5.24 -0.86
CA GLN A 97 -6.93 -6.47 -0.42
C GLN A 97 -6.13 -6.31 0.88
N THR A 98 -6.01 -5.09 1.43
CA THR A 98 -5.21 -4.88 2.64
C THR A 98 -5.78 -5.66 3.83
N PRO A 99 -4.98 -6.56 4.44
CA PRO A 99 -5.39 -7.30 5.62
C PRO A 99 -5.71 -6.38 6.79
N GLU A 100 -6.45 -6.91 7.74
CA GLU A 100 -6.78 -6.21 8.98
C GLU A 100 -5.50 -5.83 9.76
N PHE A 101 -5.42 -4.57 10.18
CA PHE A 101 -4.32 -4.06 10.99
C PHE A 101 -4.76 -3.04 12.03
N THR A 102 -3.92 -2.87 13.05
CA THR A 102 -4.00 -1.82 14.05
C THR A 102 -2.76 -0.95 13.97
N ASN A 103 -2.93 0.37 14.06
CA ASN A 103 -1.83 1.33 14.08
C ASN A 103 -1.97 2.29 15.26
N LEU A 104 -0.85 2.58 15.92
CA LEU A 104 -0.77 3.50 17.05
C LEU A 104 0.15 4.67 16.69
N ILE A 105 -0.43 5.87 16.63
CA ILE A 105 0.26 7.10 16.23
C ILE A 105 0.10 8.13 17.35
N THR A 106 1.20 8.77 17.76
CA THR A 106 1.16 9.82 18.79
C THR A 106 1.78 11.11 18.26
N ALA A 107 1.16 12.25 18.56
CA ALA A 107 1.74 13.57 18.30
C ALA A 107 1.38 14.58 19.40
N ASP A 108 2.19 15.63 19.49
CA ASP A 108 1.94 16.80 20.32
C ASP A 108 1.21 17.87 19.49
N LEU A 109 -0.06 18.14 19.80
CA LEU A 109 -0.91 19.16 19.19
C LEU A 109 -1.01 20.39 20.10
N SER A 110 -1.57 21.49 19.58
CA SER A 110 -1.68 22.78 20.29
C SER A 110 -2.43 22.70 21.63
N PHE A 111 -3.34 21.72 21.75
CA PHE A 111 -4.18 21.49 22.93
C PHE A 111 -3.74 20.28 23.78
N GLY A 112 -2.64 19.61 23.42
CA GLY A 112 -2.06 18.52 24.20
C GLY A 112 -1.56 17.36 23.33
N ARG A 113 -1.06 16.31 23.99
CA ARG A 113 -0.58 15.11 23.31
C ARG A 113 -1.75 14.22 22.95
N VAL A 114 -1.91 13.89 21.68
CA VAL A 114 -2.96 13.00 21.19
C VAL A 114 -2.35 11.68 20.72
N THR A 115 -2.94 10.57 21.15
CA THR A 115 -2.63 9.22 20.67
C THR A 115 -3.83 8.68 19.91
N ALA A 116 -3.61 8.30 18.65
CA ALA A 116 -4.59 7.67 17.79
C ALA A 116 -4.39 6.15 17.77
N HIS A 117 -5.42 5.41 18.17
CA HIS A 117 -5.55 3.98 17.95
C HIS A 117 -6.45 3.77 16.75
N VAL A 118 -5.87 3.33 15.63
CA VAL A 118 -6.60 3.10 14.39
C VAL A 118 -6.70 1.60 14.13
N HIS A 119 -7.92 1.12 13.93
CA HIS A 119 -8.18 -0.22 13.42
C HIS A 119 -8.73 -0.11 11.99
N SER A 120 -8.09 -0.79 11.04
CA SER A 120 -8.43 -0.70 9.63
C SER A 120 -8.56 -2.08 9.00
N ARG A 121 -9.49 -2.20 8.06
CA ARG A 121 -9.74 -3.42 7.30
C ARG A 121 -10.24 -3.05 5.90
N HIS A 122 -9.69 -3.67 4.85
CA HIS A 122 -10.02 -3.33 3.46
C HIS A 122 -9.85 -1.83 3.17
N ALA A 123 -8.81 -1.23 3.75
CA ALA A 123 -8.52 0.21 3.65
C ALA A 123 -9.56 1.16 4.26
N LEU A 124 -10.54 0.63 4.98
CA LEU A 124 -11.55 1.41 5.69
C LEU A 124 -11.27 1.41 7.19
N ILE A 125 -11.41 2.58 7.80
CA ILE A 125 -11.33 2.75 9.25
C ILE A 125 -12.51 2.00 9.87
N GLN A 126 -12.23 0.96 10.63
CA GLN A 126 -13.23 0.23 11.41
C GLN A 126 -13.46 0.91 12.75
N SER A 127 -12.39 1.39 13.39
CA SER A 127 -12.46 2.24 14.58
C SER A 127 -11.28 3.20 14.65
N LEU A 128 -11.54 4.38 15.21
CA LEU A 128 -10.55 5.40 15.51
C LEU A 128 -10.81 5.90 16.93
N VAL A 129 -9.86 5.66 17.83
CA VAL A 129 -9.90 6.18 19.20
C VAL A 129 -8.79 7.20 19.36
N LEU A 130 -9.12 8.40 19.80
CA LEU A 130 -8.19 9.51 19.98
C LEU A 130 -8.13 9.86 21.46
N GLU A 131 -6.98 9.61 22.10
CA GLU A 131 -6.78 9.83 23.53
C GLU A 131 -5.90 11.07 23.76
N LEU A 132 -6.42 12.05 24.49
CA LEU A 132 -5.69 13.26 24.87
C LEU A 132 -4.99 13.08 26.22
N TYR A 133 -3.77 13.61 26.32
CA TYR A 133 -3.03 13.73 27.57
C TYR A 133 -2.31 15.08 27.67
N PRO A 134 -2.34 15.75 28.83
CA PRO A 134 -3.08 15.42 30.05
C PRO A 134 -4.55 15.89 30.02
N LEU A 135 -5.43 15.18 30.72
CA LEU A 135 -6.80 15.61 31.03
C LEU A 135 -6.82 16.23 32.43
N ASN A 136 -6.62 17.54 32.51
CA ASN A 136 -6.45 18.25 33.79
C ASN A 136 -7.22 19.58 33.88
N SER A 137 -8.07 19.88 32.90
CA SER A 137 -8.85 21.12 32.82
C SER A 137 -10.15 20.92 32.05
N GLU A 138 -11.14 21.79 32.26
CA GLU A 138 -12.38 21.79 31.46
C GLU A 138 -12.11 21.98 29.96
N ALA A 139 -11.04 22.70 29.62
CA ALA A 139 -10.61 22.88 28.23
C ALA A 139 -10.10 21.57 27.61
N SER A 140 -9.36 20.75 28.36
CA SER A 140 -8.92 19.43 27.90
C SER A 140 -10.08 18.44 27.81
N ASP A 141 -11.09 18.55 28.67
CA ASP A 141 -12.28 17.70 28.60
C ASP A 141 -13.11 18.02 27.34
N ALA A 142 -13.32 19.31 27.05
CA ALA A 142 -13.98 19.74 25.82
C ALA A 142 -13.20 19.36 24.54
N ALA A 143 -11.87 19.33 24.62
CA ALA A 143 -11.03 18.84 23.53
C ALA A 143 -11.15 17.32 23.36
N GLN A 144 -11.21 16.55 24.44
CA GLN A 144 -11.45 15.10 24.39
C GLN A 144 -12.82 14.79 23.76
N ASP A 145 -13.88 15.51 24.15
CA ASP A 145 -15.21 15.36 23.55
C ASP A 145 -15.20 15.62 22.03
N ALA A 146 -14.41 16.59 21.59
CA ALA A 146 -14.21 16.88 20.17
C ALA A 146 -13.48 15.73 19.44
N LEU A 147 -12.43 15.18 20.07
CA LEU A 147 -11.69 14.04 19.55
C LEU A 147 -12.56 12.78 19.43
N ASP A 148 -13.42 12.50 20.42
CA ASP A 148 -14.34 11.36 20.38
C ASP A 148 -15.33 11.47 19.22
N ARG A 149 -15.84 12.68 18.95
CA ARG A 149 -16.69 12.95 17.78
C ARG A 149 -15.95 12.73 16.47
N ILE A 150 -14.69 13.16 16.38
CA ILE A 150 -13.85 12.90 15.20
C ILE A 150 -13.68 11.39 14.99
N GLY A 151 -13.33 10.65 16.05
CA GLY A 151 -13.16 9.20 16.00
C GLY A 151 -14.41 8.48 15.50
N LEU A 152 -15.58 8.88 15.98
CA LEU A 152 -16.86 8.31 15.55
C LEU A 152 -17.20 8.67 14.10
N ALA A 153 -16.97 9.92 13.71
CA ALA A 153 -17.32 10.44 12.39
C ALA A 153 -16.46 9.82 11.27
N LEU A 154 -15.18 9.56 11.55
CA LEU A 154 -14.25 8.96 10.59
C LEU A 154 -14.35 7.43 10.51
N ALA A 155 -15.20 6.80 11.34
CA ALA A 155 -15.48 5.38 11.17
C ALA A 155 -16.15 5.12 9.81
N GLY A 156 -15.57 4.22 9.03
CA GLY A 156 -16.02 3.86 7.68
C GLY A 156 -15.38 4.68 6.56
N THR A 157 -14.57 5.69 6.85
CA THR A 157 -13.85 6.45 5.81
C THR A 157 -12.61 5.70 5.31
N ARG A 158 -12.10 6.10 4.14
CA ARG A 158 -10.85 5.58 3.57
C ARG A 158 -9.67 6.00 4.44
N TYR A 159 -8.89 5.02 4.91
CA TYR A 159 -7.74 5.24 5.79
C TYR A 159 -6.61 6.02 5.09
N GLU A 160 -6.35 5.77 3.80
CA GLU A 160 -5.19 6.37 3.10
C GLU A 160 -5.27 7.88 2.86
N SER A 161 -6.48 8.41 2.68
CA SER A 161 -6.69 9.80 2.25
C SER A 161 -7.46 10.63 3.27
N LEU A 162 -8.31 9.99 4.07
CA LEU A 162 -9.35 10.66 4.85
C LEU A 162 -10.12 11.66 3.97
N GLU A 163 -10.45 11.23 2.75
CA GLU A 163 -11.27 11.99 1.80
C GLU A 163 -12.65 12.25 2.44
N ASP A 164 -13.20 13.44 2.19
CA ASP A 164 -14.47 13.93 2.74
C ASP A 164 -14.53 14.10 4.27
N ALA A 165 -13.43 13.91 5.01
CA ALA A 165 -13.40 14.07 6.47
C ALA A 165 -13.95 15.43 6.94
N GLU A 166 -13.58 16.53 6.26
CA GLU A 166 -14.10 17.86 6.56
C GLU A 166 -15.62 17.97 6.35
N THR A 167 -16.13 17.36 5.27
CA THR A 167 -17.56 17.33 4.95
C THR A 167 -18.33 16.54 5.99
N ILE A 168 -17.78 15.40 6.43
CA ILE A 168 -18.39 14.51 7.42
C ILE A 168 -18.42 15.18 8.80
N LEU A 169 -17.33 15.86 9.19
CA LEU A 169 -17.27 16.57 10.46
C LEU A 169 -18.19 17.79 10.47
N GLY A 170 -18.25 18.55 9.37
CA GLY A 170 -19.07 19.75 9.26
C GLY A 170 -18.87 20.68 10.48
N ASP A 171 -19.96 21.17 11.05
CA ASP A 171 -19.95 22.02 12.25
C ASP A 171 -20.05 21.23 13.57
N SER A 172 -19.97 19.88 13.52
CA SER A 172 -20.15 19.04 14.71
C SER A 172 -18.98 19.12 15.69
N VAL A 173 -17.83 19.60 15.22
CA VAL A 173 -16.57 19.77 15.94
C VAL A 173 -16.02 21.17 15.67
N ARG A 174 -15.30 21.75 16.63
CA ARG A 174 -14.64 23.05 16.40
C ARG A 174 -13.63 22.94 15.27
N ALA A 175 -13.69 23.90 14.33
CA ALA A 175 -12.88 23.90 13.12
C ALA A 175 -11.36 23.92 13.39
N ASP A 176 -10.92 24.54 14.49
CA ASP A 176 -9.51 24.58 14.87
C ASP A 176 -8.98 23.20 15.29
N ILE A 177 -9.72 22.49 16.14
CA ILE A 177 -9.38 21.12 16.56
C ILE A 177 -9.48 20.16 15.37
N ALA A 178 -10.58 20.22 14.60
CA ALA A 178 -10.80 19.36 13.45
C ALA A 178 -9.69 19.54 12.40
N GLY A 179 -9.34 20.77 12.06
CA GLY A 179 -8.30 21.07 11.07
C GLY A 179 -6.91 20.58 11.51
N GLU A 180 -6.53 20.80 12.77
CA GLU A 180 -5.24 20.37 13.30
C GLU A 180 -5.12 18.84 13.34
N VAL A 181 -6.17 18.15 13.81
CA VAL A 181 -6.20 16.68 13.89
C VAL A 181 -6.17 16.05 12.50
N LEU A 182 -6.97 16.55 11.55
CA LEU A 182 -6.98 16.01 10.17
C LEU A 182 -5.65 16.24 9.46
N ALA A 183 -5.04 17.42 9.62
CA ALA A 183 -3.73 17.71 9.05
C ALA A 183 -2.67 16.76 9.62
N TRP A 184 -2.70 16.51 10.93
CA TRP A 184 -1.80 15.55 11.57
C TRP A 184 -2.04 14.12 11.08
N LEU A 185 -3.29 13.63 11.10
CA LEU A 185 -3.60 12.26 10.69
C LEU A 185 -3.18 12.01 9.23
N ARG A 186 -3.42 12.95 8.31
CA ARG A 186 -2.95 12.83 6.91
C ARG A 186 -1.43 12.84 6.79
N GLY A 187 -0.74 13.63 7.60
CA GLY A 187 0.73 13.64 7.63
C GLY A 187 1.32 12.35 8.21
N ALA A 188 0.62 11.70 9.13
CA ALA A 188 1.07 10.47 9.78
C ALA A 188 0.67 9.21 9.00
N ILE A 189 -0.44 9.25 8.26
CA ILE A 189 -0.89 8.20 7.36
C ILE A 189 -0.34 8.51 5.96
N THR A 190 0.97 8.37 5.75
CA THR A 190 1.52 8.57 4.41
C THR A 190 1.20 7.38 3.49
N PRO A 191 0.93 7.62 2.20
CA PRO A 191 0.73 6.56 1.20
C PRO A 191 1.91 5.57 1.12
N GLU A 192 3.11 6.01 1.52
CA GLU A 192 4.35 5.23 1.54
C GLU A 192 4.32 4.08 2.56
N LEU A 193 3.72 4.32 3.74
CA LEU A 193 3.49 3.27 4.73
C LEU A 193 2.47 2.24 4.24
N TYR A 194 1.53 2.68 3.41
CA TYR A 194 0.45 1.86 2.87
C TYR A 194 0.89 0.99 1.68
N ASN A 195 1.68 1.55 0.75
CA ASN A 195 2.24 0.78 -0.36
C ASN A 195 3.20 -0.33 0.15
N THR A 196 3.88 -0.07 1.28
CA THR A 196 4.74 -1.07 1.93
C THR A 196 3.94 -2.19 2.60
N LEU A 197 2.68 -1.95 3.02
CA LEU A 197 1.77 -3.00 3.51
C LEU A 197 1.32 -3.93 2.39
N ILE A 198 0.88 -3.36 1.25
CA ILE A 198 0.44 -4.14 0.08
C ILE A 198 1.60 -5.01 -0.42
N LEU A 199 2.78 -4.41 -0.63
CA LEU A 199 3.96 -5.11 -1.16
C LEU A 199 4.52 -6.19 -0.22
N ASN A 200 4.33 -6.07 1.10
CA ASN A 200 4.79 -7.09 2.05
C ASN A 200 3.82 -8.27 2.21
N LEU A 201 2.59 -8.18 1.69
CA LEU A 201 1.53 -9.16 1.93
C LEU A 201 1.08 -9.90 0.65
N ASP A 202 1.48 -9.41 -0.52
CA ASP A 202 1.03 -9.86 -1.85
C ASP A 202 1.69 -11.13 -2.40
N ASN A 203 2.09 -12.09 -1.56
CA ASN A 203 2.71 -13.33 -2.06
C ASN A 203 1.87 -14.61 -1.93
N VAL A 204 0.54 -14.53 -1.95
CA VAL A 204 -0.28 -15.75 -2.14
C VAL A 204 -1.60 -15.46 -2.86
N ARG A 205 -1.63 -15.66 -4.19
CA ARG A 205 -2.57 -16.60 -4.83
C ARG A 205 -1.93 -17.21 -6.08
N PRO A 206 -1.96 -18.55 -6.26
CA PRO A 206 -1.63 -19.15 -7.53
C PRO A 206 -2.68 -18.71 -8.56
N VAL A 207 -2.22 -18.10 -9.65
CA VAL A 207 -3.03 -17.93 -10.86
C VAL A 207 -3.51 -19.32 -11.25
N SER A 208 -4.80 -19.57 -11.03
CA SER A 208 -5.44 -20.80 -11.47
C SER A 208 -5.62 -20.67 -12.97
N VAL A 209 -4.61 -21.10 -13.72
CA VAL A 209 -4.71 -21.27 -15.17
C VAL A 209 -5.78 -22.33 -15.41
N THR A 210 -7.00 -21.89 -15.69
CA THR A 210 -8.03 -22.77 -16.22
C THR A 210 -7.67 -23.03 -17.68
N THR A 211 -7.02 -24.17 -17.93
CA THR A 211 -6.90 -24.74 -19.27
C THR A 211 -8.30 -24.96 -19.84
N PRO A 212 -8.62 -24.44 -21.04
CA PRO A 212 -9.84 -24.82 -21.73
C PRO A 212 -9.73 -26.31 -22.06
N THR A 213 -10.59 -27.12 -21.45
CA THR A 213 -10.82 -28.50 -21.86
C THR A 213 -11.84 -28.46 -22.97
N ASP A 214 -11.44 -28.96 -24.14
CA ASP A 214 -12.23 -29.46 -25.26
C ASP A 214 -13.40 -28.62 -25.78
N LEU A 215 -13.27 -28.13 -27.02
CA LEU A 215 -14.01 -28.61 -28.20
C LEU A 215 -13.46 -27.98 -29.49
#